data_AF-A0A8J8BJG2-F1
#
_entry.id   AF-A0A8J8BJG2-F1
#
_cell.length_a   1.000
_cell.length_b   1.000
_cell.length_c   1.000
_cell.angle_alpha   90.00
_cell.angle_beta   90.00
_cell.angle_gamma   90.00
#
_symmetry.space_group_name_H-M   'P 1'
#
loop_
_entity.id
_entity.type
_entity.pdbx_description
1 polymer ?
#
loop_
_entity_poly.entity_id
_entity_poly.type
_entity_poly.pdbx_seq_one_letter_code
_entity_poly.pdbx_strand_id
1 'polypeptide(L)'
;ENDEFPKYMKTGIYEPLKPSKACISNAMNVGHPSNLARLFHLYGGWIDETGLVKEKPDLNLLKNDMWAVSISDKLTRETIKNAYLSHKLILEPHGAVGWAGLSEYIKVHGDCFAVSLETADPAKFPEEIVSTIGFEPILPKSLSGIEKLPEKVTHIPSDYISLKKLLLRI
;
A
#
# COMPACT_ATOMS: atom_id res chain seq x y z
N GLU A 1 -7.95 1.92 -1.97
CA GLU A 1 -9.18 2.50 -1.35
C GLU A 1 -8.91 3.57 -0.29
N ASN A 2 -7.79 3.48 0.42
CA ASN A 2 -7.15 4.64 1.06
C ASN A 2 -6.63 5.55 -0.06
N ASP A 3 -7.31 6.69 -0.27
CA ASP A 3 -7.26 7.47 -1.50
C ASP A 3 -6.95 8.96 -1.27
N GLU A 4 -6.44 9.32 -0.09
CA GLU A 4 -6.09 10.70 0.25
C GLU A 4 -5.08 11.32 -0.72
N PHE A 5 -4.06 10.57 -1.13
CA PHE A 5 -3.04 11.09 -2.05
C PHE A 5 -3.56 11.20 -3.51
N PRO A 6 -4.22 10.19 -4.11
CA PRO A 6 -4.89 10.36 -5.39
C PRO A 6 -5.93 11.49 -5.41
N LYS A 7 -6.71 11.68 -4.34
CA LYS A 7 -7.63 12.81 -4.19
C LYS A 7 -6.89 14.13 -4.18
N TYR A 8 -5.82 14.25 -3.39
CA TYR A 8 -4.97 15.43 -3.36
C TYR A 8 -4.39 15.74 -4.75
N MET A 9 -3.87 14.76 -5.47
CA MET A 9 -3.39 14.94 -6.84
C MET A 9 -4.49 15.46 -7.77
N LYS A 10 -5.75 15.05 -7.58
CA LYS A 10 -6.88 15.53 -8.38
C LYS A 10 -7.32 16.94 -8.00
N THR A 11 -7.47 17.25 -6.71
CA THR A 11 -8.15 18.45 -6.21
C THR A 11 -7.20 19.56 -5.74
N GLY A 12 -5.95 19.23 -5.42
CA GLY A 12 -5.01 20.11 -4.72
C GLY A 12 -5.34 20.34 -3.25
N ILE A 13 -6.34 19.64 -2.70
CA ILE A 13 -6.77 19.73 -1.31
C ILE A 13 -6.41 18.42 -0.62
N TYR A 14 -5.54 18.49 0.38
CA TYR A 14 -5.11 17.32 1.15
C TYR A 14 -5.96 17.20 2.40
N GLU A 15 -6.55 16.02 2.60
CA GLU A 15 -7.31 15.66 3.79
C GLU A 15 -6.91 14.23 4.19
N PRO A 16 -6.33 14.01 5.39
CA PRO A 16 -5.97 12.67 5.83
C PRO A 16 -7.22 11.84 6.13
N LEU A 17 -7.18 10.55 5.81
CA LEU A 17 -8.22 9.59 6.19
C LEU A 17 -7.99 9.12 7.63
N LYS A 18 -8.94 9.45 8.52
CA LYS A 18 -8.92 9.05 9.93
C LYS A 18 -10.32 8.53 10.31
N PRO A 19 -10.52 7.22 10.53
CA PRO A 19 -9.54 6.13 10.40
C PRO A 19 -9.23 5.77 8.94
N SER A 20 -8.14 5.02 8.73
CA SER A 20 -7.89 4.33 7.46
C SER A 20 -8.97 3.28 7.19
N LYS A 21 -9.19 2.97 5.92
CA LYS A 21 -10.09 1.90 5.48
C LYS A 21 -9.33 0.59 5.44
N ALA A 22 -9.97 -0.49 5.90
CA ALA A 22 -9.42 -1.83 5.78
C ALA A 22 -9.58 -2.31 4.32
N CYS A 23 -8.47 -2.65 3.67
CA CYS A 23 -8.45 -3.29 2.36
C CYS A 23 -7.48 -4.47 2.33
N ILE A 24 -7.55 -5.30 1.27
CA ILE A 24 -6.74 -6.54 1.17
C ILE A 24 -5.24 -6.29 0.98
N SER A 25 -4.87 -5.11 0.51
CA SER A 25 -3.50 -4.58 0.53
C SER A 25 -3.23 -3.91 1.87
N ASN A 26 -3.27 -4.68 2.94
CA ASN A 26 -3.34 -4.17 4.32
C ASN A 26 -2.15 -3.30 4.75
N ALA A 27 -0.95 -3.49 4.19
CA ALA A 27 0.21 -2.63 4.46
C ALA A 27 0.06 -1.23 3.84
N MET A 28 -0.89 -1.05 2.92
CA MET A 28 -1.30 0.23 2.34
C MET A 28 -2.57 0.79 2.99
N ASN A 29 -3.00 0.25 4.15
CA ASN A 29 -4.04 0.86 4.99
C ASN A 29 -3.50 2.10 5.72
N VAL A 30 -3.04 3.09 4.96
CA VAL A 30 -2.42 4.32 5.46
C VAL A 30 -3.28 5.49 5.03
N GLY A 31 -3.95 6.12 5.99
CA GLY A 31 -4.76 7.31 5.72
C GLY A 31 -4.01 8.64 5.87
N HIS A 32 -2.80 8.61 6.41
CA HIS A 32 -1.92 9.78 6.54
C HIS A 32 -0.46 9.36 6.28
N PRO A 33 0.01 9.39 5.02
CA PRO A 33 1.34 8.91 4.68
C PRO A 33 2.44 9.79 5.27
N SER A 34 3.29 9.23 6.13
CA SER A 34 4.33 10.00 6.85
C SER A 34 5.38 10.64 5.94
N ASN A 35 5.67 10.04 4.79
CA ASN A 35 6.60 10.61 3.79
C ASN A 35 5.99 11.73 2.94
N LEU A 36 4.68 12.00 3.06
CA LEU A 36 4.04 13.08 2.30
C LEU A 36 4.68 14.44 2.62
N ALA A 37 5.11 14.66 3.86
CA ALA A 37 5.83 15.88 4.25
C ALA A 37 7.12 16.10 3.45
N ARG A 38 7.85 15.01 3.13
CA ARG A 38 9.07 15.08 2.30
C ARG A 38 8.73 15.40 0.85
N LEU A 39 7.64 14.80 0.34
CA LEU A 39 7.16 15.09 -1.00
C LEU A 39 6.72 16.56 -1.12
N PHE A 40 5.93 17.07 -0.18
CA PHE A 40 5.56 18.48 -0.14
C PHE A 40 6.79 19.39 -0.16
N HIS A 41 7.77 19.10 0.70
CA HIS A 41 9.01 19.88 0.75
C HIS A 41 9.78 19.89 -0.57
N LEU A 42 9.87 18.75 -1.26
CA LEU A 42 10.56 18.63 -2.55
C LEU A 42 9.98 19.57 -3.62
N TYR A 43 8.67 19.81 -3.58
CA TYR A 43 7.96 20.69 -4.51
C TYR A 43 7.63 22.07 -3.90
N GLY A 44 8.38 22.50 -2.86
CA GLY A 44 8.25 23.84 -2.28
C GLY A 44 7.06 24.05 -1.33
N GLY A 45 6.42 22.98 -0.88
CA GLY A 45 5.32 23.01 0.09
C GLY A 45 5.77 22.62 1.50
N TRP A 46 4.85 22.81 2.45
CA TRP A 46 5.02 22.37 3.84
C TRP A 46 3.70 21.91 4.43
N ILE A 47 3.74 20.77 5.12
CA ILE A 47 2.61 20.16 5.84
C ILE A 47 3.12 19.71 7.20
N ASP A 48 2.33 19.96 8.24
CA ASP A 48 2.67 19.52 9.61
C ASP A 48 2.18 18.08 9.90
N GLU A 49 2.55 17.55 11.05
CA GLU A 49 2.24 16.19 11.49
C GLU A 49 0.74 15.92 11.70
N THR A 50 -0.09 16.97 11.72
CA THR A 50 -1.55 16.83 11.83
C THR A 50 -2.21 16.60 10.48
N GLY A 51 -1.50 16.95 9.39
CA GLY A 51 -1.99 16.98 8.02
C GLY A 51 -2.41 18.39 7.55
N LEU A 52 -2.12 19.45 8.32
CA LEU A 52 -2.44 20.81 7.92
C LEU A 52 -1.41 21.33 6.93
N VAL A 53 -1.86 21.64 5.71
CA VAL A 53 -1.04 22.25 4.67
C VAL A 53 -0.81 23.73 5.00
N LYS A 54 0.44 24.09 5.22
CA LYS A 54 0.88 25.42 5.62
C LYS A 54 1.40 26.22 4.44
N GLU A 55 2.03 25.51 3.52
CA GLU A 55 2.45 26.03 2.23
C GLU A 55 2.13 24.97 1.17
N LYS A 56 1.49 25.39 0.08
CA LYS A 56 1.10 24.47 -0.99
C LYS A 56 2.32 24.19 -1.86
N PRO A 57 2.65 22.93 -2.16
CA PRO A 57 3.67 22.63 -3.15
C PRO A 57 3.20 23.00 -4.56
N ASP A 58 4.15 23.11 -5.49
CA ASP A 58 3.85 23.24 -6.90
C ASP A 58 3.22 21.95 -7.43
N LEU A 59 1.89 21.97 -7.48
CA LEU A 59 1.08 20.83 -7.91
C LEU A 59 1.27 20.52 -9.41
N ASN A 60 1.67 21.50 -10.24
CA ASN A 60 1.90 21.27 -11.65
C ASN A 60 3.19 20.47 -11.86
N LEU A 61 4.27 20.87 -11.18
CA LEU A 61 5.52 20.10 -11.17
C LEU A 61 5.29 18.68 -10.64
N LEU A 62 4.57 18.56 -9.52
CA LEU A 62 4.25 17.25 -8.95
C LEU A 62 3.46 16.36 -9.93
N LYS A 63 2.51 16.92 -10.68
CA LYS A 63 1.73 16.20 -11.71
C LYS A 63 2.52 15.84 -12.96
N ASN A 64 3.57 16.59 -13.27
CA ASN A 64 4.47 16.25 -14.38
C ASN A 64 5.32 15.02 -14.05
N ASP A 65 5.74 14.89 -12.78
CA ASP A 65 6.62 13.82 -12.33
C ASP A 65 5.88 12.59 -11.81
N MET A 66 4.64 12.76 -11.33
CA MET A 66 3.88 11.69 -10.68
C MET A 66 2.45 11.60 -11.19
N TRP A 67 2.01 10.35 -11.36
CA TRP A 67 0.62 10.01 -11.62
C TRP A 67 0.10 9.10 -10.51
N ALA A 68 -1.11 9.40 -10.00
CA ALA A 68 -1.70 8.72 -8.86
C ALA A 68 -3.11 8.27 -9.16
N VAL A 69 -3.43 7.02 -8.80
CA VAL A 69 -4.73 6.40 -9.00
C VAL A 69 -5.11 5.57 -7.78
N SER A 70 -6.40 5.39 -7.57
CA SER A 70 -6.93 4.53 -6.51
C SER A 70 -7.45 3.23 -7.11
N ILE A 71 -7.01 2.11 -6.55
CA ILE A 71 -7.44 0.77 -6.92
C ILE A 71 -8.35 0.23 -5.83
N SER A 72 -9.45 -0.40 -6.22
CA SER A 72 -10.43 -1.04 -5.33
C SER A 72 -10.08 -2.51 -5.12
N ASP A 73 -10.56 -3.09 -4.03
CA ASP A 73 -10.30 -4.51 -3.73
C ASP A 73 -10.86 -5.44 -4.80
N LYS A 74 -11.96 -5.03 -5.45
CA LYS A 74 -12.51 -5.75 -6.61
C LYS A 74 -11.50 -5.76 -7.76
N LEU A 75 -10.97 -4.59 -8.15
CA LEU A 75 -10.02 -4.48 -9.25
C LEU A 75 -8.68 -5.16 -8.92
N THR A 76 -8.25 -5.13 -7.66
CA THR A 76 -7.08 -5.87 -7.18
C THR A 76 -7.24 -7.37 -7.42
N ARG A 77 -8.36 -7.97 -7.00
CA ARG A 77 -8.62 -9.41 -7.22
C ARG A 77 -8.74 -9.78 -8.70
N GLU A 78 -9.40 -8.93 -9.48
CA GLU A 78 -9.46 -9.09 -10.95
C GLU A 78 -8.05 -9.06 -11.56
N THR A 79 -7.18 -8.18 -11.08
CA THR A 79 -5.78 -8.07 -11.55
C THR A 79 -4.97 -9.31 -11.20
N ILE A 80 -5.06 -9.83 -9.97
CA ILE A 80 -4.41 -11.08 -9.56
C ILE A 80 -4.85 -12.23 -10.50
N LYS A 81 -6.16 -12.37 -10.71
CA LYS A 81 -6.72 -13.41 -11.57
C LYS A 81 -6.22 -13.27 -13.01
N ASN A 82 -6.25 -12.06 -13.58
CA ASN A 82 -5.85 -11.81 -14.96
C ASN A 82 -4.34 -12.02 -15.18
N ALA A 83 -3.50 -11.60 -14.23
CA ALA A 83 -2.06 -11.85 -14.26
C ALA A 83 -1.76 -13.35 -14.30
N TYR A 84 -2.46 -14.13 -13.47
CA TYR A 84 -2.29 -15.58 -13.47
C TYR A 84 -2.81 -16.24 -14.76
N LEU A 85 -4.00 -15.85 -15.24
CA LEU A 85 -4.56 -16.42 -16.46
C LEU A 85 -3.70 -16.12 -17.70
N SER A 86 -3.19 -14.90 -17.81
CA SER A 86 -2.48 -14.41 -19.00
C SER A 86 -0.99 -14.74 -18.99
N HIS A 87 -0.36 -14.75 -17.81
CA HIS A 87 1.10 -14.84 -17.68
C HIS A 87 1.58 -15.96 -16.76
N LYS A 88 0.67 -16.69 -16.09
CA LYS A 88 1.03 -17.62 -15.01
C LYS A 88 1.83 -16.96 -13.88
N LEU A 89 1.68 -15.64 -13.74
CA LEU A 89 2.28 -14.84 -12.68
C LEU A 89 1.31 -14.74 -11.51
N ILE A 90 1.77 -15.04 -10.31
CA ILE A 90 1.00 -14.89 -9.08
C ILE A 90 1.42 -13.58 -8.44
N LEU A 91 0.53 -12.60 -8.44
CA LEU A 91 0.70 -11.34 -7.73
C LEU A 91 0.04 -11.43 -6.37
N GLU A 92 0.65 -10.84 -5.36
CA GLU A 92 0.00 -10.58 -4.08
C GLU A 92 -0.80 -9.26 -4.11
N PRO A 93 -1.69 -9.01 -3.13
CA PRO A 93 -2.57 -7.84 -3.17
C PRO A 93 -1.90 -6.49 -3.42
N HIS A 94 -0.71 -6.23 -2.88
CA HIS A 94 -0.02 -4.92 -3.03
C HIS A 94 0.62 -4.79 -4.42
N GLY A 95 1.30 -5.83 -4.89
CA GLY A 95 1.84 -5.93 -6.24
C GLY A 95 0.77 -5.84 -7.32
N ALA A 96 -0.40 -6.46 -7.09
CA ALA A 96 -1.57 -6.33 -7.94
C ALA A 96 -2.13 -4.90 -7.98
N VAL A 97 -2.10 -4.15 -6.86
CA VAL A 97 -2.43 -2.71 -6.87
C VAL A 97 -1.45 -1.94 -7.75
N GLY A 98 -0.15 -2.21 -7.64
CA GLY A 98 0.88 -1.60 -8.49
C GLY A 98 0.67 -1.89 -9.98
N TRP A 99 0.39 -3.16 -10.32
CA TRP A 99 0.14 -3.60 -11.69
C TRP A 99 -1.13 -2.99 -12.27
N ALA A 100 -2.22 -2.96 -11.48
CA ALA A 100 -3.46 -2.31 -11.87
C ALA A 100 -3.27 -0.82 -12.10
N GLY A 101 -2.54 -0.14 -11.20
CA GLY A 101 -2.17 1.26 -11.36
C GLY A 101 -1.41 1.49 -12.67
N LEU A 102 -0.36 0.72 -12.93
CA LEU A 102 0.39 0.82 -14.18
C LEU A 102 -0.50 0.58 -15.42
N SER A 103 -1.41 -0.39 -15.35
CA SER A 103 -2.34 -0.67 -16.43
C SER A 103 -3.26 0.52 -16.71
N GLU A 104 -3.75 1.20 -15.67
CA GLU A 104 -4.54 2.42 -15.82
C GLU A 104 -3.71 3.58 -16.39
N TYR A 105 -2.41 3.69 -16.05
CA TYR A 105 -1.51 4.69 -16.62
C TYR A 105 -1.37 4.49 -18.14
N ILE A 106 -1.06 3.25 -18.55
CA ILE A 106 -0.85 2.85 -19.95
C ILE A 106 -2.11 3.08 -20.79
N LYS A 107 -3.30 2.78 -20.24
CA LYS A 107 -4.58 3.06 -20.92
C LYS A 107 -4.75 4.53 -21.30
N VAL A 108 -4.24 5.45 -20.48
CA VAL A 108 -4.37 6.90 -20.68
C VAL A 108 -3.24 7.48 -21.51
N HIS A 109 -2.00 7.01 -21.32
CA HIS A 109 -0.80 7.63 -21.89
C HIS A 109 -0.17 6.85 -23.06
N GLY A 110 -0.68 5.65 -23.35
CA GLY A 110 -0.12 4.75 -24.34
C GLY A 110 0.92 3.79 -23.77
N ASP A 111 1.35 2.86 -24.63
CA ASP A 111 2.29 1.82 -24.26
C ASP A 111 3.70 2.37 -24.04
N CYS A 112 4.40 1.86 -23.04
CA CYS A 112 5.74 2.28 -22.68
C CYS A 112 6.50 1.19 -21.94
N PHE A 113 7.84 1.29 -21.91
CA PHE A 113 8.63 0.44 -21.03
C PHE A 113 8.32 0.82 -19.57
N ALA A 114 7.85 -0.15 -18.80
CA ALA A 114 7.44 0.06 -17.43
C ALA A 114 7.84 -1.10 -16.53
N VAL A 115 8.03 -0.78 -15.25
CA VAL A 115 8.35 -1.72 -14.19
C VAL A 115 7.28 -1.60 -13.11
N SER A 116 6.62 -2.70 -12.79
CA SER A 116 5.75 -2.79 -11.61
C SER A 116 6.52 -3.44 -10.47
N LEU A 117 6.42 -2.87 -9.27
CA LEU A 117 7.11 -3.38 -8.08
C LEU A 117 6.24 -4.40 -7.35
N GLU A 118 6.69 -5.65 -7.29
CA GLU A 118 6.10 -6.68 -6.44
C GLU A 118 6.70 -6.55 -5.04
N THR A 119 5.93 -5.96 -4.11
CA THR A 119 6.49 -5.53 -2.82
C THR A 119 6.55 -6.63 -1.76
N ALA A 120 5.88 -7.76 -1.98
CA ALA A 120 5.86 -8.90 -1.07
C ALA A 120 5.78 -10.22 -1.83
N ASP A 121 6.12 -11.32 -1.14
CA ASP A 121 5.91 -12.66 -1.67
C ASP A 121 4.44 -13.11 -1.50
N PRO A 122 3.80 -13.71 -2.50
CA PRO A 122 2.42 -14.23 -2.41
C PRO A 122 2.14 -15.17 -1.24
N ALA A 123 3.14 -15.90 -0.77
CA ALA A 123 2.98 -16.78 0.38
C ALA A 123 2.70 -16.03 1.70
N LYS A 124 2.88 -14.70 1.73
CA LYS A 124 2.47 -13.86 2.87
C LYS A 124 0.97 -13.56 2.91
N PHE A 125 0.24 -13.82 1.82
CA PHE A 125 -1.19 -13.52 1.68
C PHE A 125 -1.99 -14.74 1.16
N PRO A 126 -1.81 -15.94 1.74
CA PRO A 126 -2.32 -17.19 1.15
C PRO A 126 -3.84 -17.21 0.99
N GLU A 127 -4.60 -16.65 1.93
CA GLU A 127 -6.07 -16.62 1.89
C GLU A 127 -6.62 -15.83 0.67
N GLU A 128 -6.04 -14.66 0.38
CA GLU A 128 -6.44 -13.86 -0.78
C GLU A 128 -6.04 -14.53 -2.10
N ILE A 129 -4.89 -15.21 -2.14
CA ILE A 129 -4.48 -15.97 -3.32
C ILE A 129 -5.43 -17.15 -3.55
N VAL A 130 -5.66 -17.98 -2.53
CA VAL A 130 -6.53 -19.17 -2.63
C VAL A 130 -7.95 -18.76 -3.03
N SER A 131 -8.52 -17.73 -2.41
CA SER A 131 -9.87 -17.26 -2.74
C SER A 131 -9.99 -16.68 -4.16
N THR A 132 -8.90 -16.15 -4.73
CA THR A 132 -8.91 -15.51 -6.04
C THR A 132 -8.58 -16.46 -7.20
N ILE A 133 -7.60 -17.35 -7.04
CA ILE A 133 -7.11 -18.24 -8.11
C ILE A 133 -7.23 -19.74 -7.80
N GLY A 134 -7.67 -20.12 -6.59
CA GLY A 134 -8.08 -21.48 -6.27
C GLY A 134 -6.98 -22.46 -5.87
N PHE A 135 -5.75 -22.00 -5.65
CA PHE A 135 -4.67 -22.85 -5.14
C PHE A 135 -3.72 -22.06 -4.22
N GLU A 136 -3.02 -22.79 -3.37
CA GLU A 136 -2.12 -22.22 -2.37
C GLU A 136 -0.74 -21.91 -2.99
N PRO A 137 -0.19 -20.70 -2.78
CA PRO A 137 1.14 -20.36 -3.25
C PRO A 137 2.20 -21.24 -2.55
N ILE A 138 3.26 -21.58 -3.28
CA ILE A 138 4.36 -22.36 -2.69
C ILE A 138 5.06 -21.51 -1.64
N LEU A 139 5.06 -21.99 -0.39
CA LEU A 139 5.77 -21.32 0.69
C LEU A 139 7.30 -21.35 0.42
N PRO A 140 7.97 -20.19 0.43
CA PRO A 140 9.43 -20.13 0.33
C PRO A 140 10.10 -20.97 1.43
N LYS A 141 11.22 -21.63 1.10
CA LYS A 141 11.96 -22.45 2.07
C LYS A 141 12.37 -21.66 3.33
N SER A 142 12.63 -20.36 3.19
CA SER A 142 12.95 -19.46 4.30
C SER A 142 11.81 -19.28 5.31
N LEU A 143 10.56 -19.53 4.90
CA LEU A 143 9.38 -19.44 5.75
C LEU A 143 8.88 -20.80 6.26
N SER A 144 9.47 -21.90 5.78
CA SER A 144 9.03 -23.26 6.14
C SER A 144 9.29 -23.57 7.61
N GLY A 145 8.25 -24.01 8.33
CA GLY A 145 8.35 -24.46 9.71
C GLY A 145 8.30 -23.34 10.75
N ILE A 146 8.20 -22.07 10.33
CA ILE A 146 8.03 -20.93 11.24
C ILE A 146 6.70 -21.05 11.98
N GLU A 147 5.66 -21.54 11.31
CA GLU A 147 4.32 -21.76 11.86
C GLU A 147 4.28 -22.79 13.00
N LYS A 148 5.34 -23.60 13.16
CA LYS A 148 5.47 -24.61 14.22
C LYS A 148 6.24 -24.10 15.43
N LEU A 149 6.89 -22.93 15.32
CA LEU A 149 7.64 -22.35 16.42
C LEU A 149 6.68 -21.74 17.45
N PRO A 150 6.97 -21.86 18.75
CA PRO A 150 6.13 -21.25 19.78
C PRO A 150 6.19 -19.73 19.66
N GLU A 151 5.02 -19.09 19.58
CA GLU A 151 4.92 -17.64 19.63
C GLU A 151 5.24 -17.10 21.02
N LYS A 152 5.96 -15.97 21.08
CA LYS A 152 6.21 -15.23 22.32
C LYS A 152 5.59 -13.85 22.20
N VAL A 153 4.36 -13.74 22.68
CA VAL A 153 3.58 -12.50 22.64
C VAL A 153 3.35 -12.00 24.07
N THR A 154 3.60 -10.71 24.31
CA THR A 154 3.25 -10.05 25.58
C THR A 154 2.12 -9.07 25.32
N HIS A 155 0.93 -9.37 25.84
CA HIS A 155 -0.21 -8.47 25.73
C HIS A 155 -0.09 -7.32 26.73
N ILE A 156 -0.32 -6.10 26.25
CA ILE A 156 -0.39 -4.89 27.07
C ILE A 156 -1.64 -4.09 26.72
N PRO A 157 -2.18 -3.29 27.65
CA PRO A 157 -3.19 -2.30 27.32
C PRO A 157 -2.70 -1.32 26.25
N SER A 158 -3.63 -0.80 25.45
CA SER A 158 -3.34 0.14 24.36
C SER A 158 -3.10 1.57 24.86
N ASP A 159 -2.10 1.73 25.72
CA ASP A 159 -1.70 3.03 26.28
C ASP A 159 -0.17 3.18 26.40
N TYR A 160 0.29 4.42 26.34
CA TYR A 160 1.73 4.75 26.35
C TYR A 160 2.41 4.34 27.66
N ILE A 161 1.72 4.43 28.80
CA ILE A 161 2.30 4.16 30.12
C ILE A 161 2.62 2.66 30.23
N SER A 162 1.71 1.80 29.79
CA SER A 162 1.90 0.35 29.74
C SER A 162 3.08 -0.04 28.84
N LEU A 163 3.15 0.53 27.63
CA LEU A 163 4.26 0.30 26.70
C LEU A 163 5.61 0.76 27.31
N LYS A 164 5.68 1.98 27.85
CA LYS A 164 6.89 2.53 28.46
C LYS A 164 7.39 1.65 29.60
N LYS A 165 6.49 1.19 30.48
CA LYS A 165 6.84 0.32 31.61
C LYS A 165 7.39 -1.02 31.14
N LEU A 166 6.84 -1.60 30.07
CA LEU A 166 7.34 -2.85 29.50
C LEU A 166 8.76 -2.68 28.96
N LEU A 167 8.99 -1.65 28.14
CA LEU A 167 10.29 -1.40 27.51
C LEU A 167 11.41 -1.13 28.51
N LEU A 168 11.10 -0.50 29.66
CA LEU A 168 12.08 -0.26 30.72
C LEU A 168 12.42 -1.50 31.58
N ARG A 169 11.72 -2.63 31.36
CA ARG A 169 11.93 -3.90 32.08
C ARG A 169 12.67 -4.93 31.23
N ILE A 170 12.79 -4.70 29.92
CA ILE A 170 13.54 -5.51 28.95
C ILE A 170 14.98 -4.98 28.91
#